data_AF-A0A966YCJ5-F1
#
_entry.id   AF-A0A966YCJ5-F1
#
_cell.length_a   1.000
_cell.length_b   1.000
_cell.length_c   1.000
_cell.angle_alpha   90.00
_cell.angle_beta   90.00
_cell.angle_gamma   90.00
#
_symmetry.space_group_name_H-M   'P 1'
#
loop_
_entity.id
_entity.type
_entity.pdbx_description
1 polymer ?
#
loop_
_entity_poly.entity_id
_entity_poly.type
_entity_poly.pdbx_seq_one_letter_code
_entity_poly.pdbx_strand_id
1 'polypeptide(L)'
;MRSPFSNLIAQGEPWVWLTAGSLAVASLMIAGLLVFIAVRGAATFWPRPLVEVCLTGGQCLLGEVTDRERGEEATVGSGQTGGSQLIRTANFELTGEHFRWVDDAAVESTKRPEWATAVERLEGGRFHGYPLRLLRSGETVAEGPAAAWDEYRRIHPEVRRRYARAVWIDRHQRGELQRELRAARLAVASARLEAGAESDLVAAAKAAEQEVIARVAEQSRELDVMTNQLRDANREWSFEFRTVDDQLVTLPLEEMVQAWQPNRLGLFGKLSVYGSRWWEFLSDDPREANSAGGVFPAIWGTVAMTLIMALLVAPFGVLAALYLREYASSGPLTSIVRIAINNLAGVPSIVYGAFGLGFFCYGLGGNIDDIFFRASLVADNQPTFGTGGLLWAALT
;
A
#
# COMPACT_ATOMS: atom_id res chain seq x y z
N MET A 1 30.07 -18.95 46.01
CA MET A 1 31.51 -18.64 45.89
C MET A 1 32.11 -19.55 44.83
N ARG A 2 32.72 -18.99 43.77
CA ARG A 2 33.35 -19.78 42.69
C ARG A 2 34.68 -20.36 43.21
N SER A 3 34.91 -21.66 43.03
CA SER A 3 36.18 -22.29 43.42
C SER A 3 37.29 -21.84 42.45
N PRO A 4 38.45 -21.37 42.95
CA PRO A 4 39.57 -20.97 42.08
C PRO A 4 40.24 -22.14 41.34
N PHE A 5 39.80 -23.38 41.59
CA PHE A 5 40.38 -24.60 41.01
C PHE A 5 39.50 -25.30 39.96
N SER A 6 38.33 -24.74 39.58
CA SER A 6 37.50 -25.34 38.53
C SER A 6 37.82 -24.74 37.15
N ASN A 7 38.10 -25.60 36.16
CA ASN A 7 38.34 -25.20 34.77
C ASN A 7 37.16 -24.42 34.20
N LEU A 8 37.43 -23.48 33.29
CA LEU A 8 36.43 -22.63 32.61
C LEU A 8 35.23 -23.42 32.04
N ILE A 9 35.50 -24.63 31.51
CA ILE A 9 34.49 -25.56 30.98
C ILE A 9 33.52 -26.03 32.08
N ALA A 10 34.01 -26.29 33.30
CA ALA A 10 33.20 -26.70 34.44
C ALA A 10 32.32 -25.57 35.01
N GLN A 11 32.62 -24.32 34.63
CA GLN A 11 31.83 -23.13 35.02
C GLN A 11 30.81 -22.71 33.96
N GLY A 12 30.76 -23.40 32.81
CA GLY A 12 29.84 -23.08 31.72
C GLY A 12 30.14 -21.78 30.98
N GLU A 13 31.24 -21.09 31.30
CA GLU A 13 31.62 -19.82 30.66
C GLU A 13 31.75 -19.92 29.14
N PRO A 14 32.32 -20.99 28.55
CA PRO A 14 32.35 -21.14 27.09
C PRO A 14 30.96 -21.12 26.44
N TRP A 15 29.94 -21.70 27.09
CA TRP A 15 28.55 -21.68 26.60
C TRP A 15 27.91 -20.30 26.71
N VAL A 16 28.25 -19.52 27.74
CA VAL A 16 27.82 -18.12 27.88
C VAL A 16 28.43 -17.26 26.77
N TRP A 17 29.73 -17.41 26.50
CA TRP A 17 30.39 -16.70 25.41
C TRP A 17 29.87 -17.12 24.03
N LEU A 18 29.58 -18.41 23.83
CA LEU A 18 28.97 -18.90 22.60
C LEU A 18 27.57 -18.32 22.40
N THR A 19 26.71 -18.32 23.42
CA THR A 19 25.34 -17.78 23.32
C THR A 19 25.34 -16.26 23.19
N ALA A 20 26.16 -15.54 23.96
CA ALA A 20 26.33 -14.09 23.80
C ALA A 20 26.91 -13.73 22.43
N GLY A 21 27.91 -14.46 21.95
CA GLY A 21 28.49 -14.30 20.61
C GLY A 21 27.46 -14.58 19.51
N SER A 22 26.67 -15.65 19.65
CA SER A 22 25.60 -15.99 18.71
C SER A 22 24.52 -14.91 18.67
N LEU A 23 24.11 -14.40 19.83
CA LEU A 23 23.14 -13.30 19.93
C LEU A 23 23.68 -12.00 19.30
N ALA A 24 24.96 -11.69 19.50
CA ALA A 24 25.60 -10.53 18.90
C ALA A 24 25.65 -10.66 17.36
N VAL A 25 26.02 -11.83 16.84
CA VAL A 25 25.99 -12.11 15.39
C VAL A 25 24.58 -12.01 14.84
N ALA A 26 23.58 -12.61 15.50
CA ALA A 26 22.19 -12.54 15.08
C ALA A 26 21.67 -11.09 15.05
N SER A 27 21.99 -10.30 16.09
CA SER A 27 21.61 -8.89 16.17
C SER A 27 22.28 -8.06 15.06
N LEU A 28 23.56 -8.33 14.78
CA LEU A 28 24.29 -7.67 13.70
C LEU A 28 23.72 -8.04 12.32
N MET A 29 23.34 -9.31 12.12
CA MET A 29 22.67 -9.75 10.90
C MET A 29 21.31 -9.07 10.71
N ILE A 30 20.51 -8.96 11.76
CA ILE A 30 19.21 -8.28 11.71
C ILE A 30 19.42 -6.79 11.39
N ALA A 31 20.32 -6.11 12.11
CA ALA A 31 20.63 -4.71 11.84
C ALA A 31 21.17 -4.52 10.41
N GLY A 32 22.05 -5.39 9.96
CA GLY A 32 22.60 -5.39 8.60
C GLY A 32 21.52 -5.58 7.54
N LEU A 33 20.59 -6.51 7.76
CA LEU A 33 19.44 -6.73 6.88
C LEU A 33 18.51 -5.52 6.84
N LEU A 34 18.19 -4.94 8.00
CA LEU A 34 17.35 -3.74 8.08
C LEU A 34 17.99 -2.55 7.35
N VAL A 35 19.30 -2.33 7.56
CA VAL A 35 20.06 -1.30 6.83
C VAL A 35 20.06 -1.59 5.34
N PHE A 36 20.29 -2.84 4.93
CA PHE A 36 20.26 -3.24 3.52
C PHE A 36 18.90 -2.95 2.88
N ILE A 37 17.81 -3.36 3.53
CA ILE A 37 16.43 -3.10 3.07
C ILE A 37 16.17 -1.59 3.00
N ALA A 38 16.55 -0.82 4.04
CA ALA A 38 16.37 0.62 4.07
C ALA A 38 17.13 1.32 2.93
N VAL A 39 18.39 0.94 2.69
CA VAL A 39 19.22 1.50 1.61
C VAL A 39 18.66 1.14 0.23
N ARG A 40 18.30 -0.14 0.02
CA ARG A 40 17.73 -0.60 -1.25
C ARG A 40 16.36 0.04 -1.52
N GLY A 41 15.51 0.15 -0.50
CA GLY A 41 14.20 0.80 -0.59
C GLY A 41 14.32 2.29 -0.87
N ALA A 42 15.17 3.00 -0.13
CA ALA A 42 15.45 4.43 -0.35
C ALA A 42 15.95 4.71 -1.76
N ALA A 43 16.84 3.89 -2.31
CA ALA A 43 17.35 4.07 -3.67
C ALA A 43 16.27 4.00 -4.77
N THR A 44 15.13 3.34 -4.52
CA THR A 44 14.00 3.20 -5.46
C THR A 44 13.24 4.52 -5.69
N PHE A 45 13.23 5.40 -4.68
CA PHE A 45 12.54 6.69 -4.76
C PHE A 45 13.40 7.77 -5.44
N TRP A 46 14.71 7.54 -5.58
CA TRP A 46 15.60 8.51 -6.20
C TRP A 46 15.30 8.70 -7.70
N PRO A 47 15.12 9.94 -8.19
CA PRO A 47 14.87 10.20 -9.60
C PRO A 47 16.15 9.98 -10.42
N ARG A 48 16.30 8.77 -10.97
CA ARG A 48 17.42 8.41 -11.84
C ARG A 48 17.33 9.16 -13.17
N PRO A 49 18.47 9.55 -13.78
CA PRO A 49 18.49 10.12 -15.12
C PRO A 49 17.82 9.20 -16.14
N LEU A 50 17.06 9.77 -17.07
CA LEU A 50 16.56 9.05 -18.23
C LEU A 50 17.63 9.08 -19.32
N VAL A 51 17.99 7.92 -19.85
CA VAL A 51 18.94 7.78 -20.94
C VAL A 51 18.25 7.30 -22.19
N GLU A 52 18.61 7.91 -23.31
CA GLU A 52 18.28 7.41 -24.64
C GLU A 52 19.47 6.59 -25.13
N VAL A 53 19.26 5.29 -25.33
CA VAL A 53 20.27 4.33 -25.77
C VAL A 53 19.90 3.86 -27.17
N CYS A 54 20.71 4.22 -28.17
CA CYS A 54 20.53 3.76 -29.54
C CYS A 54 21.49 2.61 -29.82
N LEU A 55 20.94 1.52 -30.35
CA LEU A 55 21.65 0.31 -30.69
C LEU A 55 22.15 0.37 -32.13
N THR A 56 23.19 -0.42 -32.44
CA THR A 56 23.77 -0.54 -33.79
C THR A 56 22.79 -1.00 -34.88
N GLY A 57 21.61 -1.53 -34.49
CA GLY A 57 20.51 -1.87 -35.38
C GLY A 57 19.51 -0.73 -35.65
N GLY A 58 19.79 0.50 -35.20
CA GLY A 58 18.92 1.68 -35.37
C GLY A 58 17.76 1.79 -34.39
N GLN A 59 17.53 0.78 -33.54
CA GLN A 59 16.53 0.84 -32.48
C GLN A 59 17.04 1.69 -31.31
N CYS A 60 16.24 2.65 -30.85
CA CYS A 60 16.54 3.45 -29.68
C CYS A 60 15.59 3.12 -28.53
N LEU A 61 16.08 3.24 -27.30
CA LEU A 61 15.34 2.96 -26.07
C LEU A 61 15.45 4.14 -25.13
N LEU A 62 14.35 4.58 -24.53
CA LEU A 62 14.34 5.60 -23.49
C LEU A 62 14.02 4.96 -22.14
N GLY A 63 14.92 5.09 -21.16
CA GLY A 63 14.67 4.48 -19.85
C GLY A 63 15.68 4.82 -18.76
N GLU A 64 15.44 4.26 -17.58
CA GLU A 64 16.35 4.35 -16.43
C GLU A 64 17.30 3.15 -16.43
N VAL A 65 18.61 3.36 -16.33
CA VAL A 65 19.56 2.25 -16.12
C VAL A 65 19.42 1.78 -14.67
N THR A 66 18.84 0.60 -14.49
CA THR A 66 18.55 0.03 -13.17
C THR A 66 19.69 -0.80 -12.63
N ASP A 67 20.34 -1.57 -13.50
CA ASP A 67 21.44 -2.46 -13.16
C ASP A 67 22.49 -2.54 -14.27
N ARG A 68 23.70 -3.00 -13.93
CA ARG A 68 24.79 -3.26 -14.87
C ARG A 68 25.55 -4.51 -14.47
N GLU A 69 25.55 -5.51 -15.34
CA GLU A 69 26.40 -6.67 -15.22
C GLU A 69 27.70 -6.42 -15.98
N ARG A 70 28.83 -6.63 -15.31
CA ARG A 70 30.12 -6.74 -16.00
C ARG A 70 30.22 -8.17 -16.49
N GLY A 71 30.38 -8.39 -17.80
CA GLY A 71 30.71 -9.71 -18.28
C GLY A 71 32.07 -10.15 -17.73
N GLU A 72 32.21 -11.46 -17.57
CA GLU A 72 33.48 -12.08 -17.22
C GLU A 72 34.55 -11.65 -18.23
N GLU A 73 35.77 -11.40 -17.75
CA GLU A 73 36.93 -11.11 -18.59
C GLU A 73 37.04 -12.19 -19.66
N ALA A 74 36.74 -11.82 -20.91
CA ALA A 74 36.91 -12.70 -22.04
C ALA A 74 38.37 -13.18 -22.06
N THR A 75 38.55 -14.50 -22.00
CA THR A 75 39.80 -15.18 -22.24
C THR A 75 40.44 -14.61 -23.51
N VAL A 76 41.65 -14.09 -23.35
CA VAL A 76 42.59 -13.55 -24.35
C VAL A 76 42.23 -13.96 -25.79
N GLY A 77 41.60 -13.05 -26.56
CA GLY A 77 41.33 -13.28 -27.98
C GLY A 77 40.49 -12.22 -28.71
N SER A 78 39.51 -11.61 -28.05
CA SER A 78 38.72 -10.51 -28.62
C SER A 78 38.61 -9.39 -27.60
N GLY A 79 39.25 -8.24 -27.86
CA GLY A 79 39.38 -7.10 -26.94
C GLY A 79 38.08 -6.33 -26.64
N GLN A 80 36.94 -7.00 -26.50
CA GLN A 80 35.69 -6.43 -26.04
C GLN A 80 35.33 -7.03 -24.69
N THR A 81 35.57 -6.26 -23.61
CA THR A 81 34.88 -6.46 -22.33
C THR A 81 33.39 -6.21 -22.56
N GLY A 82 32.61 -7.28 -22.69
CA GLY A 82 31.15 -7.19 -22.87
C GLY A 82 30.45 -7.04 -21.53
N GLY A 83 29.93 -5.86 -21.20
CA GLY A 83 28.95 -5.69 -20.13
C GLY A 83 27.53 -5.74 -20.68
N SER A 84 26.54 -5.95 -19.82
CA SER A 84 25.12 -5.75 -20.15
C SER A 84 24.50 -4.78 -19.14
N GLN A 85 23.58 -3.95 -19.61
CA GLN A 85 22.85 -3.01 -18.77
C GLN A 85 21.34 -3.27 -18.83
N LEU A 86 20.71 -3.27 -17.66
CA LEU A 86 19.26 -3.40 -17.53
C LEU A 86 18.63 -2.02 -17.59
N ILE A 87 17.79 -1.79 -18.60
CA ILE A 87 17.09 -0.53 -18.82
C ILE A 87 15.61 -0.72 -18.53
N ARG A 88 15.05 0.10 -17.64
CA ARG A 88 13.62 0.20 -17.40
C ARG A 88 13.00 1.18 -18.39
N THR A 89 12.37 0.66 -19.45
CA THR A 89 11.75 1.46 -20.54
C THR A 89 10.35 1.98 -20.19
N ALA A 90 9.69 1.35 -19.22
CA ALA A 90 8.39 1.73 -18.63
C ALA A 90 7.16 1.74 -19.57
N ASN A 91 7.33 1.88 -20.89
CA ASN A 91 6.24 1.95 -21.88
C ASN A 91 5.63 0.58 -22.25
N PHE A 92 5.23 -0.20 -21.25
CA PHE A 92 4.75 -1.58 -21.42
C PHE A 92 3.60 -1.73 -22.42
N GLU A 93 2.69 -0.77 -22.50
CA GLU A 93 1.59 -0.77 -23.47
C GLU A 93 2.05 -0.73 -24.94
N LEU A 94 3.24 -0.17 -25.19
CA LEU A 94 3.83 -0.06 -26.52
C LEU A 94 4.83 -1.17 -26.80
N THR A 95 5.63 -1.55 -25.79
CA THR A 95 6.77 -2.45 -25.96
C THR A 95 6.51 -3.88 -25.48
N GLY A 96 5.47 -4.11 -24.67
CA GLY A 96 5.20 -5.41 -24.03
C GLY A 96 6.17 -5.79 -22.90
N GLU A 97 7.13 -4.92 -22.58
CA GLU A 97 8.21 -5.20 -21.62
C GLU A 97 8.50 -3.96 -20.76
N HIS A 98 8.62 -4.13 -19.44
CA HIS A 98 9.00 -3.05 -18.52
C HIS A 98 10.51 -2.85 -18.41
N PHE A 99 11.27 -3.91 -18.69
CA PHE A 99 12.71 -3.99 -18.53
C PHE A 99 13.32 -4.70 -19.74
N ARG A 100 14.44 -4.19 -20.22
CA ARG A 100 15.18 -4.80 -21.33
C ARG A 100 16.67 -4.82 -21.02
N TRP A 101 17.28 -5.97 -21.20
CA TRP A 101 18.74 -6.10 -21.18
C TRP A 101 19.31 -5.62 -22.51
N VAL A 102 20.37 -4.83 -22.42
CA VAL A 102 21.10 -4.30 -23.57
C VAL A 102 22.58 -4.59 -23.38
N ASP A 103 23.17 -5.29 -24.34
CA ASP A 103 24.61 -5.52 -24.36
C ASP A 103 25.35 -4.21 -24.67
N ASP A 104 26.37 -3.87 -23.88
CA ASP A 104 27.15 -2.65 -24.04
C ASP A 104 27.86 -2.60 -25.41
N ALA A 105 28.20 -3.77 -25.97
CA ALA A 105 28.78 -3.88 -27.31
C ALA A 105 27.79 -3.52 -28.44
N ALA A 106 26.49 -3.65 -28.19
CA ALA A 106 25.44 -3.28 -29.14
C ALA A 106 25.05 -1.80 -29.04
N VAL A 107 25.54 -1.06 -28.04
CA VAL A 107 25.24 0.36 -27.84
C VAL A 107 26.08 1.20 -28.80
N GLU A 108 25.42 1.90 -29.71
CA GLU A 108 26.06 2.85 -30.62
C GLU A 108 26.22 4.23 -29.97
N SER A 109 25.17 4.70 -29.29
CA SER A 109 25.24 5.97 -28.56
C SER A 109 24.33 5.99 -27.34
N THR A 110 24.73 6.78 -26.34
CA THR A 110 23.92 7.05 -25.15
C THR A 110 23.82 8.55 -24.95
N LYS A 111 22.59 9.07 -24.90
CA LYS A 111 22.29 10.49 -24.69
C LYS A 111 21.46 10.67 -23.42
N ARG A 112 21.51 11.88 -22.86
CA ARG A 112 20.64 12.31 -21.75
C ARG A 112 19.82 13.52 -22.21
N PRO A 113 18.73 13.29 -22.95
CA PRO A 113 17.95 14.38 -23.50
C PRO A 113 17.34 15.21 -22.37
N GLU A 114 17.43 16.54 -22.47
CA GLU A 114 16.96 17.43 -21.40
C GLU A 114 15.47 17.22 -21.10
N TRP A 115 14.65 17.08 -22.14
CA TRP A 115 13.19 16.99 -22.02
C TRP A 115 12.66 15.56 -21.80
N ALA A 116 13.54 14.58 -21.58
CA ALA A 116 13.12 13.25 -21.19
C ALA A 116 12.31 13.32 -19.89
N THR A 117 11.05 12.91 -19.95
CA THR A 117 10.08 13.05 -18.87
C THR A 117 9.63 11.67 -18.42
N ALA A 118 9.67 11.44 -17.11
CA ALA A 118 9.03 10.30 -16.47
C ALA A 118 7.67 10.74 -15.94
N VAL A 119 6.64 9.95 -16.24
CA VAL A 119 5.26 10.15 -15.79
C VAL A 119 4.87 8.96 -14.94
N GLU A 120 4.45 9.22 -13.71
CA GLU A 120 3.81 8.25 -12.83
C GLU A 120 2.30 8.32 -13.06
N ARG A 121 1.69 7.17 -13.36
CA ARG A 121 0.26 7.05 -13.66
C ARG A 121 -0.49 6.36 -12.52
N LEU A 122 -1.80 6.55 -12.48
CA LEU A 122 -2.68 5.83 -11.57
C LEU A 122 -2.73 4.34 -11.91
N GLU A 123 -2.69 4.01 -13.20
CA GLU A 123 -2.76 2.66 -13.76
C GLU A 123 -1.75 2.50 -14.92
N GLY A 124 -1.31 1.27 -15.16
CA GLY A 124 -0.37 0.92 -16.23
C GLY A 124 1.10 1.22 -15.90
N GLY A 125 1.44 1.51 -14.64
CA GLY A 125 2.80 1.86 -14.23
C GLY A 125 3.32 3.18 -14.84
N ARG A 126 4.64 3.35 -14.85
CA ARG A 126 5.28 4.58 -15.36
C ARG A 126 5.25 4.67 -16.88
N PHE A 127 5.31 5.89 -17.41
CA PHE A 127 5.51 6.18 -18.82
C PHE A 127 6.74 7.08 -19.01
N HIS A 128 7.52 6.86 -20.08
CA HIS A 128 8.66 7.68 -20.47
C HIS A 128 8.48 8.26 -21.88
N GLY A 129 8.68 9.57 -22.02
CA GLY A 129 8.60 10.23 -23.31
C GLY A 129 9.06 11.68 -23.29
N TYR A 130 8.85 12.35 -24.42
CA TYR A 130 9.17 13.76 -24.61
C TYR A 130 7.88 14.58 -24.67
N PRO A 131 7.72 15.62 -23.83
CA PRO A 131 6.52 16.45 -23.85
C PRO A 131 6.43 17.15 -25.20
N LEU A 132 5.27 17.05 -25.85
CA LEU A 132 5.04 17.66 -27.16
C LEU A 132 4.04 18.80 -27.07
N ARG A 133 2.83 18.54 -26.58
CA ARG A 133 1.77 19.55 -26.47
C ARG A 133 0.78 19.22 -25.39
N LEU A 134 0.21 20.26 -24.78
CA LEU A 134 -0.90 20.14 -23.84
C LEU A 134 -2.20 20.46 -24.57
N LEU A 135 -3.19 19.60 -24.40
CA LEU A 135 -4.47 19.67 -25.07
C LEU A 135 -5.57 19.99 -24.05
N ARG A 136 -6.54 20.79 -24.50
CA ARG A 136 -7.82 21.00 -23.82
C ARG A 136 -8.97 20.74 -24.78
N SER A 137 -9.80 19.75 -24.48
CA SER A 137 -10.91 19.31 -25.33
C SER A 137 -10.46 18.98 -26.76
N GLY A 138 -9.25 18.47 -26.92
CA GLY A 138 -8.62 18.16 -28.21
C GLY A 138 -7.92 19.34 -28.90
N GLU A 139 -8.05 20.56 -28.40
CA GLU A 139 -7.37 21.75 -28.94
C GLU A 139 -6.02 21.98 -28.26
N THR A 140 -5.00 22.34 -29.03
CA THR A 140 -3.66 22.65 -28.51
C THR A 140 -3.67 23.97 -27.73
N VAL A 141 -3.43 23.88 -26.42
CA VAL A 141 -3.29 25.06 -25.54
C VAL A 141 -1.85 25.55 -25.49
N ALA A 142 -0.91 24.60 -25.50
CA ALA A 142 0.52 24.90 -25.49
C ALA A 142 1.26 23.85 -26.32
N GLU A 143 2.21 24.30 -27.15
CA GLU A 143 2.98 23.45 -28.06
C GLU A 143 4.48 23.65 -27.85
N GLY A 144 5.22 22.55 -27.94
CA GLY A 144 6.65 22.49 -27.70
C GLY A 144 6.99 22.08 -26.25
N PRO A 145 8.14 21.43 -26.02
CA PRO A 145 8.51 20.85 -24.73
C PRO A 145 8.44 21.83 -23.56
N ALA A 146 8.90 23.07 -23.76
CA ALA A 146 8.93 24.09 -22.71
C ALA A 146 7.54 24.64 -22.38
N ALA A 147 6.81 25.13 -23.38
CA ALA A 147 5.48 25.73 -23.16
C ALA A 147 4.47 24.70 -22.64
N ALA A 148 4.49 23.48 -23.19
CA ALA A 148 3.61 22.40 -22.72
C ALA A 148 3.92 22.01 -21.25
N TRP A 149 5.21 22.00 -20.88
CA TRP A 149 5.61 21.69 -19.51
C TRP A 149 5.25 22.79 -18.51
N ASP A 150 5.45 24.06 -18.86
CA ASP A 150 5.09 25.18 -18.00
C ASP A 150 3.57 25.21 -17.75
N GLU A 151 2.79 24.96 -18.79
CA GLU A 151 1.33 24.88 -18.69
C GLU A 151 0.88 23.65 -17.87
N TYR A 152 1.51 22.49 -18.07
CA TYR A 152 1.29 21.31 -17.23
C TYR A 152 1.51 21.62 -15.74
N ARG A 153 2.62 22.28 -15.39
CA ARG A 153 2.91 22.66 -13.99
C ARG A 153 1.88 23.62 -13.40
N ARG A 154 1.25 24.44 -14.24
CA ARG A 154 0.20 25.38 -13.85
C ARG A 154 -1.13 24.66 -13.58
N ILE A 155 -1.55 23.76 -14.48
CA ILE A 155 -2.89 23.17 -14.44
C ILE A 155 -2.98 21.85 -13.65
N HIS A 156 -1.93 21.03 -13.66
CA HIS A 156 -1.95 19.70 -13.05
C HIS A 156 -2.29 19.69 -11.55
N PRO A 157 -1.80 20.62 -10.71
CA PRO A 157 -2.23 20.70 -9.31
C PRO A 157 -3.72 20.95 -9.13
N GLU A 158 -4.37 21.67 -10.06
CA GLU A 158 -5.81 21.87 -10.04
C GLU A 158 -6.56 20.60 -10.44
N VAL A 159 -6.09 19.91 -11.48
CA VAL A 159 -6.63 18.59 -11.89
C VAL A 159 -6.57 17.59 -10.73
N ARG A 160 -5.43 17.52 -10.02
CA ARG A 160 -5.27 16.66 -8.84
C ARG A 160 -6.20 17.05 -7.69
N ARG A 161 -6.43 18.34 -7.46
CA ARG A 161 -7.40 18.81 -6.45
C ARG A 161 -8.83 18.40 -6.78
N ARG A 162 -9.24 18.52 -8.05
CA ARG A 162 -10.58 18.09 -8.51
C ARG A 162 -10.74 16.57 -8.40
N TYR A 163 -9.71 15.81 -8.80
CA TYR A 163 -9.68 14.36 -8.63
C TYR A 163 -9.83 13.96 -7.15
N ALA A 164 -9.00 14.54 -6.27
CA ALA A 164 -9.06 14.27 -4.83
C ALA A 164 -10.41 14.65 -4.23
N ARG A 165 -11.03 15.75 -4.68
CA ARG A 165 -12.37 16.15 -4.24
C ARG A 165 -13.45 15.16 -4.67
N ALA A 166 -13.42 14.69 -5.92
CA ALA A 166 -14.35 13.67 -6.42
C ALA A 166 -14.24 12.37 -5.62
N VAL A 167 -13.01 11.88 -5.40
CA VAL A 167 -12.75 10.69 -4.57
C VAL A 167 -13.22 10.91 -3.13
N TRP A 168 -13.02 12.10 -2.57
CA TRP A 168 -13.47 12.42 -1.21
C TRP A 168 -14.99 12.37 -1.08
N ILE A 169 -15.72 12.93 -2.06
CA ILE A 169 -17.20 12.88 -2.12
C ILE A 169 -17.68 11.42 -2.17
N ASP A 170 -17.08 10.62 -3.04
CA ASP A 170 -17.46 9.21 -3.20
C ASP A 170 -17.17 8.37 -1.93
N ARG A 171 -16.06 8.63 -1.24
CA ARG A 171 -15.71 7.88 -0.02
C ARG A 171 -16.49 8.33 1.22
N HIS A 172 -16.68 9.63 1.41
CA HIS A 172 -17.24 10.17 2.65
C HIS A 172 -18.74 10.44 2.52
N GLN A 173 -19.13 11.33 1.61
CA GLN A 173 -20.53 11.77 1.50
C GLN A 173 -21.44 10.66 0.97
N ARG A 174 -21.04 10.00 -0.13
CA ARG A 174 -21.81 8.87 -0.66
C ARG A 174 -21.82 7.68 0.32
N GLY A 175 -20.72 7.50 1.06
CA GLY A 175 -20.63 6.52 2.14
C GLY A 175 -21.58 6.80 3.33
N GLU A 176 -21.81 8.07 3.68
CA GLU A 176 -22.81 8.48 4.67
C GLU A 176 -24.23 8.13 4.21
N LEU A 177 -24.60 8.49 2.98
CA LEU A 177 -25.90 8.15 2.42
C LEU A 177 -26.14 6.63 2.39
N GLN A 178 -25.11 5.85 2.04
CA GLN A 178 -25.20 4.39 2.03
C GLN A 178 -25.38 3.81 3.44
N ARG A 179 -24.75 4.41 4.46
CA ARG A 179 -24.95 4.03 5.87
C ARG A 179 -26.37 4.35 6.34
N GLU A 180 -26.93 5.47 5.91
CA GLU A 180 -28.32 5.85 6.22
C GLU A 180 -29.32 4.87 5.60
N LEU A 181 -29.14 4.52 4.33
CA LEU A 181 -29.96 3.52 3.64
C LEU A 181 -29.86 2.15 4.32
N ARG A 182 -28.64 1.76 4.74
CA ARG A 182 -28.43 0.52 5.51
C ARG A 182 -29.17 0.58 6.85
N ALA A 183 -29.08 1.67 7.60
CA ALA A 183 -29.79 1.83 8.86
C ALA A 183 -31.32 1.71 8.71
N ALA A 184 -31.89 2.28 7.64
CA ALA A 184 -33.32 2.16 7.35
C ALA A 184 -33.74 0.70 7.06
N ARG A 185 -32.95 -0.04 6.27
CA ARG A 185 -33.18 -1.48 6.03
C ARG A 185 -33.10 -2.30 7.31
N LEU A 186 -32.11 -2.01 8.15
CA LEU A 186 -31.95 -2.66 9.46
C LEU A 186 -33.15 -2.39 10.37
N ALA A 187 -33.71 -1.17 10.35
CA ALA A 187 -34.92 -0.85 11.10
C ALA A 187 -36.12 -1.71 10.67
N VAL A 188 -36.33 -1.90 9.37
CA VAL A 188 -37.39 -2.80 8.86
C VAL A 188 -37.16 -4.25 9.27
N ALA A 189 -35.91 -4.73 9.19
CA ALA A 189 -35.57 -6.08 9.64
C ALA A 189 -35.78 -6.26 11.14
N SER A 190 -35.40 -5.27 11.96
CA SER A 190 -35.62 -5.29 13.42
C SER A 190 -37.11 -5.31 13.77
N ALA A 191 -37.94 -4.46 13.14
CA ALA A 191 -39.38 -4.44 13.37
C ALA A 191 -40.05 -5.78 13.01
N ARG A 192 -39.59 -6.44 11.93
CA ARG A 192 -40.07 -7.79 11.55
C ARG A 192 -39.73 -8.85 12.59
N LEU A 193 -38.55 -8.77 13.19
CA LEU A 193 -38.09 -9.71 14.22
C LEU A 193 -38.83 -9.51 15.55
N GLU A 194 -39.15 -8.26 15.91
CA GLU A 194 -39.81 -7.93 17.18
C GLU A 194 -41.33 -8.16 17.15
N ALA A 195 -42.01 -7.74 16.08
CA ALA A 195 -43.47 -7.67 16.03
C ALA A 195 -44.12 -8.56 14.97
N GLY A 196 -43.33 -9.27 14.17
CA GLY A 196 -43.82 -10.11 13.07
C GLY A 196 -44.13 -9.32 11.79
N ALA A 197 -44.24 -10.04 10.67
CA ALA A 197 -44.23 -9.46 9.33
C ALA A 197 -45.43 -8.55 8.98
N GLU A 198 -46.58 -8.76 9.62
CA GLU A 198 -47.85 -8.06 9.35
C GLU A 198 -48.20 -6.99 10.40
N SER A 199 -47.24 -6.60 11.24
CA SER A 199 -47.47 -5.58 12.28
C SER A 199 -47.47 -4.15 11.73
N ASP A 200 -48.22 -3.26 12.41
CA ASP A 200 -48.21 -1.82 12.14
C ASP A 200 -46.80 -1.21 12.28
N LEU A 201 -45.96 -1.76 13.16
CA LEU A 201 -44.57 -1.37 13.32
C LEU A 201 -43.75 -1.62 12.05
N VAL A 202 -43.96 -2.76 11.38
CA VAL A 202 -43.30 -3.05 10.10
C VAL A 202 -43.83 -2.14 9.00
N ALA A 203 -45.13 -1.83 8.99
CA ALA A 203 -45.71 -0.89 8.03
C ALA A 203 -45.12 0.52 8.20
N ALA A 204 -45.01 1.01 9.43
CA ALA A 204 -44.38 2.28 9.75
C ALA A 204 -42.88 2.31 9.39
N ALA A 205 -42.14 1.23 9.70
CA ALA A 205 -40.72 1.13 9.36
C ALA A 205 -40.50 1.12 7.84
N LYS A 206 -41.36 0.43 7.06
CA LYS A 206 -41.32 0.45 5.59
C LYS A 206 -41.63 1.84 5.02
N ALA A 207 -42.60 2.55 5.60
CA ALA A 207 -42.91 3.92 5.19
C ALA A 207 -41.72 4.86 5.44
N ALA A 208 -41.08 4.74 6.62
CA ALA A 208 -39.86 5.48 6.94
C ALA A 208 -38.70 5.10 5.99
N GLU A 209 -38.51 3.82 5.68
CA GLU A 209 -37.51 3.37 4.70
C GLU A 209 -37.73 4.01 3.32
N GLN A 210 -38.99 4.06 2.85
CA GLN A 210 -39.32 4.71 1.58
C GLN A 210 -39.01 6.22 1.59
N GLU A 211 -39.25 6.89 2.71
CA GLU A 211 -38.87 8.31 2.88
C GLU A 211 -37.35 8.50 2.83
N VAL A 212 -36.60 7.64 3.53
CA VAL A 212 -35.12 7.65 3.47
C VAL A 212 -34.63 7.39 2.05
N ILE A 213 -35.19 6.40 1.35
CA ILE A 213 -34.85 6.10 -0.05
C ILE A 213 -35.09 7.33 -0.93
N ALA A 214 -36.23 8.01 -0.80
CA ALA A 214 -36.54 9.19 -1.58
C ALA A 214 -35.57 10.35 -1.29
N ARG A 215 -35.26 10.61 -0.02
CA ARG A 215 -34.28 11.63 0.40
C ARG A 215 -32.87 11.33 -0.10
N VAL A 216 -32.39 10.10 0.13
CA VAL A 216 -31.06 9.64 -0.31
C VAL A 216 -30.95 9.65 -1.83
N ALA A 217 -32.00 9.29 -2.56
CA ALA A 217 -32.01 9.37 -4.01
C ALA A 217 -31.83 10.81 -4.51
N GLU A 218 -32.48 11.79 -3.87
CA GLU A 218 -32.30 13.20 -4.23
C GLU A 218 -30.89 13.70 -3.92
N GLN A 219 -30.39 13.45 -2.72
CA GLN A 219 -29.02 13.83 -2.33
C GLN A 219 -27.97 13.14 -3.20
N SER A 220 -28.16 11.87 -3.56
CA SER A 220 -27.26 11.15 -4.46
C SER A 220 -27.22 11.81 -5.84
N ARG A 221 -28.33 12.32 -6.36
CA ARG A 221 -28.35 13.05 -7.64
C ARG A 221 -27.51 14.33 -7.55
N GLU A 222 -27.62 15.08 -6.46
CA GLU A 222 -26.81 16.28 -6.24
C GLU A 222 -25.31 15.93 -6.23
N LEU A 223 -24.91 14.88 -5.51
CA LEU A 223 -23.53 14.40 -5.48
C LEU A 223 -23.05 13.91 -6.85
N ASP A 224 -23.91 13.22 -7.60
CA ASP A 224 -23.60 12.77 -8.96
C ASP A 224 -23.34 13.95 -9.89
N VAL A 225 -24.15 15.01 -9.82
CA VAL A 225 -23.93 16.25 -10.58
C VAL A 225 -22.59 16.88 -10.21
N MET A 226 -22.30 17.04 -8.91
CA MET A 226 -21.02 17.62 -8.46
C MET A 226 -19.81 16.80 -8.91
N THR A 227 -19.85 15.48 -8.72
CA THR A 227 -18.74 14.60 -9.10
C THR A 227 -18.56 14.53 -10.62
N ASN A 228 -19.64 14.52 -11.39
CA ASN A 228 -19.56 14.57 -12.86
C ASN A 228 -18.96 15.88 -13.34
N GLN A 229 -19.36 17.03 -12.79
CA GLN A 229 -18.75 18.32 -13.12
C GLN A 229 -17.23 18.34 -12.86
N LEU A 230 -16.78 17.77 -11.73
CA LEU A 230 -15.35 17.69 -11.41
C LEU A 230 -14.59 16.78 -12.38
N ARG A 231 -15.18 15.62 -12.73
CA ARG A 231 -14.58 14.66 -13.66
C ARG A 231 -14.56 15.19 -15.09
N ASP A 232 -15.65 15.81 -15.55
CA ASP A 232 -15.73 16.39 -16.89
C ASP A 232 -14.73 17.53 -17.06
N ALA A 233 -14.59 18.41 -16.06
CA ALA A 233 -13.57 19.46 -16.05
C ALA A 233 -12.12 18.91 -16.09
N ASN A 234 -11.90 17.67 -15.66
CA ASN A 234 -10.62 16.98 -15.73
C ASN A 234 -10.42 16.27 -17.08
N ARG A 235 -11.46 15.64 -17.63
CA ARG A 235 -11.46 14.95 -18.93
C ARG A 235 -11.09 15.88 -20.09
N GLU A 236 -11.35 17.17 -19.97
CA GLU A 236 -10.91 18.16 -20.96
C GLU A 236 -9.39 18.14 -21.14
N TRP A 237 -8.61 17.80 -20.12
CA TRP A 237 -7.16 17.99 -20.16
C TRP A 237 -6.40 16.70 -20.46
N SER A 238 -5.56 16.75 -21.51
CA SER A 238 -4.62 15.68 -21.81
C SER A 238 -3.24 16.24 -22.20
N PHE A 239 -2.20 15.43 -21.99
CA PHE A 239 -0.82 15.76 -22.31
C PHE A 239 -0.32 14.76 -23.35
N GLU A 240 0.03 15.26 -24.52
CA GLU A 240 0.63 14.45 -25.57
C GLU A 240 2.15 14.44 -25.47
N PHE A 241 2.69 13.23 -25.53
CA PHE A 241 4.11 12.93 -25.53
C PHE A 241 4.51 12.25 -26.83
N ARG A 242 5.75 12.51 -27.27
CA ARG A 242 6.41 11.75 -28.32
C ARG A 242 7.33 10.71 -27.68
N THR A 243 7.23 9.46 -28.11
CA THR A 243 8.13 8.38 -27.65
C THR A 243 9.46 8.42 -28.40
N VAL A 244 10.40 7.55 -28.04
CA VAL A 244 11.68 7.41 -28.75
C VAL A 244 11.51 6.88 -30.18
N ASP A 245 10.45 6.12 -30.43
CA ASP A 245 10.08 5.57 -31.74
C ASP A 245 9.16 6.53 -32.54
N ASP A 246 9.15 7.81 -32.19
CA ASP A 246 8.31 8.86 -32.80
C ASP A 246 6.80 8.63 -32.74
N GLN A 247 6.33 7.73 -31.87
CA GLN A 247 4.89 7.52 -31.65
C GLN A 247 4.33 8.61 -30.73
N LEU A 248 3.11 9.08 -31.05
CA LEU A 248 2.39 10.05 -30.24
C LEU A 248 1.50 9.32 -29.24
N VAL A 249 1.65 9.65 -27.96
CA VAL A 249 0.88 9.07 -26.84
C VAL A 249 0.21 10.21 -26.10
N THR A 250 -1.12 10.19 -26.05
CA THR A 250 -1.93 11.17 -25.32
C THR A 250 -2.33 10.59 -23.97
N LEU A 251 -1.91 11.23 -22.88
CA LEU A 251 -2.24 10.81 -21.51
C LEU A 251 -3.23 11.81 -20.88
N PRO A 252 -4.39 11.36 -20.36
CA PRO A 252 -5.27 12.21 -19.57
C PRO A 252 -4.56 12.75 -18.32
N LEU A 253 -4.70 14.04 -18.02
CA LEU A 253 -4.02 14.62 -16.84
C LEU A 253 -4.53 14.04 -15.52
N GLU A 254 -5.77 13.53 -15.49
CA GLU A 254 -6.33 12.89 -14.30
C GLU A 254 -5.66 11.56 -13.95
N GLU A 255 -5.17 10.83 -14.96
CA GLU A 255 -4.43 9.58 -14.79
C GLU A 255 -2.98 9.83 -14.37
N MET A 256 -2.43 11.02 -14.62
CA MET A 256 -1.08 11.39 -14.21
C MET A 256 -1.05 11.73 -12.72
N VAL A 257 -0.34 10.93 -11.92
CA VAL A 257 -0.09 11.20 -10.49
C VAL A 257 0.94 12.32 -10.34
N GLN A 258 2.08 12.17 -11.01
CA GLN A 258 3.16 13.15 -11.04
C GLN A 258 4.00 12.96 -12.30
N ALA A 259 4.58 14.02 -12.83
CA ALA A 259 5.62 13.93 -13.85
C ALA A 259 6.86 14.73 -13.44
N TRP A 260 8.04 14.29 -13.88
CA TRP A 260 9.30 15.01 -13.66
C TRP A 260 10.31 14.76 -14.78
N GLN A 261 11.30 15.66 -14.90
CA GLN A 261 12.35 15.61 -15.92
C GLN A 261 13.73 15.38 -15.28
N PRO A 262 14.13 14.13 -15.02
CA PRO A 262 15.33 13.83 -14.20
C PRO A 262 16.61 14.50 -14.67
N ASN A 263 16.75 14.73 -15.98
CA ASN A 263 17.94 15.28 -16.60
C ASN A 263 18.07 16.79 -16.43
N ARG A 264 16.96 17.49 -16.16
CA ARG A 264 16.92 18.96 -15.90
C ARG A 264 16.95 19.30 -14.42
N LEU A 265 16.79 18.31 -13.54
CA LEU A 265 16.79 18.53 -12.10
C LEU A 265 18.22 18.68 -11.56
N GLY A 266 18.49 19.84 -10.96
CA GLY A 266 19.61 19.98 -10.02
C GLY A 266 19.38 19.18 -8.73
N LEU A 267 20.34 19.23 -7.81
CA LEU A 267 20.29 18.46 -6.56
C LEU A 267 19.01 18.74 -5.74
N PHE A 268 18.65 20.01 -5.56
CA PHE A 268 17.43 20.40 -4.84
C PHE A 268 16.15 19.91 -5.52
N GLY A 269 16.11 19.95 -6.86
CA GLY A 269 14.98 19.42 -7.63
C GLY A 269 14.83 17.90 -7.43
N LYS A 270 15.95 17.17 -7.44
CA LYS A 270 15.93 15.72 -7.16
C LYS A 270 15.50 15.41 -5.74
N LEU A 271 15.97 16.17 -4.75
CA LEU A 271 15.54 16.05 -3.35
C LEU A 271 14.05 16.33 -3.18
N SER A 272 13.50 17.32 -3.89
CA SER A 272 12.07 17.62 -3.87
C SER A 272 11.23 16.47 -4.42
N VAL A 273 11.61 15.88 -5.57
CA VAL A 273 10.92 14.72 -6.14
C VAL A 273 11.07 13.50 -5.24
N TYR A 274 12.27 13.29 -4.68
CA TYR A 274 12.51 12.22 -3.73
C TYR A 274 11.59 12.30 -2.51
N GLY A 275 11.47 13.50 -1.92
CA GLY A 275 10.60 13.76 -0.78
C GLY A 275 9.11 13.60 -1.14
N SER A 276 8.68 14.08 -2.31
CA SER A 276 7.27 13.92 -2.73
C SER A 276 6.89 12.45 -2.90
N ARG A 277 7.77 11.65 -3.53
CA ARG A 277 7.52 10.21 -3.72
C ARG A 277 7.54 9.41 -2.42
N TRP A 278 8.39 9.79 -1.46
CA TRP A 278 8.36 9.23 -0.11
C TRP A 278 7.09 9.56 0.64
N TRP A 279 6.65 10.82 0.56
CA TRP A 279 5.41 11.25 1.18
C TRP A 279 4.22 10.49 0.60
N GLU A 280 4.12 10.42 -0.73
CA GLU A 280 3.11 9.64 -1.42
C GLU A 280 3.11 8.17 -0.96
N PHE A 281 4.27 7.52 -0.92
CA PHE A 281 4.39 6.14 -0.46
C PHE A 281 3.88 5.94 0.98
N LEU A 282 4.09 6.92 1.88
CA LEU A 282 3.67 6.80 3.27
C LEU A 282 2.23 7.24 3.53
N SER A 283 1.66 8.14 2.70
CA SER A 283 0.36 8.77 2.95
C SER A 283 -0.77 8.26 2.07
N ASP A 284 -0.49 7.77 0.87
CA ASP A 284 -1.52 7.34 -0.08
C ASP A 284 -1.97 5.89 0.15
N ASP A 285 -3.08 5.54 -0.50
CA ASP A 285 -3.58 4.17 -0.58
C ASP A 285 -2.78 3.33 -1.60
N PRO A 286 -2.76 1.99 -1.44
CA PRO A 286 -2.16 1.11 -2.42
C PRO A 286 -2.94 1.14 -3.73
N ARG A 287 -2.19 1.04 -4.83
CA ARG A 287 -2.69 0.96 -6.22
C ARG A 287 -2.14 -0.31 -6.88
N GLU A 288 -2.75 -0.72 -7.99
CA GLU A 288 -2.29 -1.86 -8.81
C GLU A 288 -1.96 -3.14 -8.00
N ALA A 289 -2.90 -3.62 -7.19
CA ALA A 289 -2.70 -4.82 -6.35
C ALA A 289 -1.45 -4.74 -5.41
N ASN A 290 -1.17 -3.54 -4.89
CA ASN A 290 -0.03 -3.21 -4.03
C ASN A 290 1.33 -3.16 -4.76
N SER A 291 1.36 -3.08 -6.09
CA SER A 291 2.60 -2.83 -6.85
C SER A 291 2.99 -1.35 -6.92
N ALA A 292 2.02 -0.45 -6.71
CA ALA A 292 2.18 1.01 -6.77
C ALA A 292 1.37 1.72 -5.67
N GLY A 293 1.52 3.04 -5.55
CA GLY A 293 0.82 3.85 -4.55
C GLY A 293 1.47 3.79 -3.16
N GLY A 294 0.66 4.05 -2.13
CA GLY A 294 1.12 4.14 -0.76
C GLY A 294 0.76 2.95 0.13
N VAL A 295 1.30 2.96 1.34
CA VAL A 295 1.17 1.89 2.35
C VAL A 295 0.44 2.37 3.61
N PHE A 296 -0.20 3.54 3.56
CA PHE A 296 -0.80 4.17 4.73
C PHE A 296 -1.80 3.25 5.47
N PRO A 297 -2.75 2.58 4.80
CA PRO A 297 -3.70 1.69 5.49
C PRO A 297 -3.02 0.51 6.22
N ALA A 298 -1.91 -0.02 5.65
CA ALA A 298 -1.17 -1.14 6.25
C ALA A 298 -0.40 -0.69 7.50
N ILE A 299 0.22 0.49 7.45
CA ILE A 299 0.89 1.11 8.61
C ILE A 299 -0.15 1.35 9.71
N TRP A 300 -1.26 1.99 9.38
CA TRP A 300 -2.33 2.27 10.34
C TRP A 300 -2.89 0.99 10.96
N GLY A 301 -3.20 -0.03 10.15
CA GLY A 301 -3.69 -1.32 10.64
C GLY A 301 -2.70 -1.98 11.61
N THR A 302 -1.41 -1.99 11.28
CA THR A 302 -0.36 -2.58 12.13
C THR A 302 -0.20 -1.83 13.46
N VAL A 303 -0.18 -0.50 13.41
CA VAL A 303 -0.08 0.35 14.61
C VAL A 303 -1.32 0.18 15.48
N ALA A 304 -2.52 0.27 14.90
CA ALA A 304 -3.77 0.14 15.64
C ALA A 304 -3.89 -1.24 16.29
N MET A 305 -3.56 -2.32 15.57
CA MET A 305 -3.54 -3.68 16.11
C MET A 305 -2.56 -3.81 17.28
N THR A 306 -1.34 -3.30 17.13
CA THR A 306 -0.30 -3.36 18.18
C THR A 306 -0.71 -2.58 19.42
N LEU A 307 -1.30 -1.40 19.25
CA LEU A 307 -1.77 -0.56 20.35
C LEU A 307 -2.96 -1.18 21.08
N ILE A 308 -3.92 -1.76 20.35
CA ILE A 308 -5.07 -2.45 20.95
C ILE A 308 -4.59 -3.67 21.73
N MET A 309 -3.68 -4.47 21.16
CA MET A 309 -3.09 -5.61 21.85
C MET A 309 -2.33 -5.16 23.10
N ALA A 310 -1.51 -4.10 23.01
CA ALA A 310 -0.76 -3.58 24.15
C ALA A 310 -1.69 -3.03 25.25
N LEU A 311 -2.79 -2.37 24.88
CA LEU A 311 -3.74 -1.79 25.83
C LEU A 311 -4.62 -2.86 26.49
N LEU A 312 -5.11 -3.83 25.72
CA LEU A 312 -6.02 -4.85 26.23
C LEU A 312 -5.27 -6.02 26.85
N VAL A 313 -4.28 -6.61 26.16
CA VAL A 313 -3.65 -7.87 26.59
C VAL A 313 -2.58 -7.62 27.66
N ALA A 314 -1.75 -6.59 27.52
CA ALA A 314 -0.59 -6.42 28.40
C ALA A 314 -0.95 -6.18 29.88
N PRO A 315 -1.94 -5.33 30.25
CA PRO A 315 -2.30 -5.14 31.65
C PRO A 315 -2.81 -6.42 32.30
N PHE A 316 -3.68 -7.18 31.63
CA PHE A 316 -4.16 -8.47 32.16
C PHE A 316 -3.02 -9.49 32.28
N GLY A 317 -2.09 -9.53 31.31
CA GLY A 317 -0.92 -10.39 31.37
C GLY A 317 -0.01 -10.07 32.58
N VAL A 318 0.28 -8.79 32.80
CA VAL A 318 1.09 -8.34 33.94
C VAL A 318 0.39 -8.61 35.28
N LEU A 319 -0.91 -8.30 35.38
CA LEU A 319 -1.71 -8.56 36.59
C LEU A 319 -1.78 -10.06 36.91
N ALA A 320 -2.01 -10.90 35.90
CA ALA A 320 -2.03 -12.35 36.07
C ALA A 320 -0.66 -12.88 36.52
N ALA A 321 0.44 -12.39 35.94
CA ALA A 321 1.79 -12.76 36.33
C ALA A 321 2.11 -12.34 37.77
N LEU A 322 1.75 -11.10 38.16
CA LEU A 322 1.92 -10.60 39.52
C LEU A 322 1.13 -11.44 40.51
N TYR A 323 -0.15 -11.70 40.23
CA TYR A 323 -1.02 -12.49 41.08
C TYR A 323 -0.48 -13.92 41.27
N LEU A 324 -0.12 -14.60 40.18
CA LEU A 324 0.40 -15.98 40.22
C LEU A 324 1.76 -16.10 40.91
N ARG A 325 2.52 -15.01 40.99
CA ARG A 325 3.85 -15.01 41.62
C ARG A 325 3.82 -14.59 43.08
N GLU A 326 3.03 -13.57 43.42
CA GLU A 326 3.09 -12.91 44.73
C GLU A 326 1.92 -13.31 45.64
N TYR A 327 0.73 -13.51 45.09
CA TYR A 327 -0.49 -13.69 45.88
C TYR A 327 -1.03 -15.13 45.86
N ALA A 328 -0.80 -15.86 44.78
CA ALA A 328 -1.39 -17.17 44.60
C ALA A 328 -0.67 -18.23 45.47
N SER A 329 -1.41 -18.81 46.44
CA SER A 329 -0.92 -19.90 47.27
C SER A 329 -0.72 -21.19 46.47
N SER A 330 0.37 -21.92 46.72
CA SER A 330 0.68 -23.21 46.09
C SER A 330 -0.41 -24.26 46.33
N GLY A 331 -1.36 -24.37 45.40
CA GLY A 331 -2.47 -25.31 45.43
C GLY A 331 -2.73 -25.97 44.07
N PRO A 332 -3.69 -26.92 44.01
CA PRO A 332 -4.00 -27.66 42.79
C PRO A 332 -4.38 -26.76 41.62
N LEU A 333 -5.19 -25.73 41.88
CA LEU A 333 -5.62 -24.76 40.87
C LEU A 333 -4.43 -23.98 40.29
N THR A 334 -3.52 -23.49 41.13
CA THR A 334 -2.33 -22.76 40.66
C THR A 334 -1.37 -23.65 39.87
N SER A 335 -1.25 -24.94 40.23
CA SER A 335 -0.47 -25.90 39.45
C SER A 335 -1.07 -26.14 38.08
N ILE A 336 -2.39 -26.32 37.98
CA ILE A 336 -3.09 -26.48 36.69
C ILE A 336 -2.86 -25.26 35.80
N VAL A 337 -3.06 -24.05 36.34
CA VAL A 337 -2.84 -22.80 35.59
C VAL A 337 -1.40 -22.69 35.10
N ARG A 338 -0.41 -23.02 35.95
CA ARG A 338 1.01 -22.97 35.57
C ARG A 338 1.35 -23.98 34.48
N ILE A 339 0.79 -25.19 34.54
CA ILE A 339 0.94 -26.21 33.50
C ILE A 339 0.31 -25.73 32.18
N ALA A 340 -0.90 -25.15 32.25
CA ALA A 340 -1.58 -24.61 31.08
C ALA A 340 -0.76 -23.49 30.41
N ILE A 341 -0.24 -22.53 31.18
CA ILE A 341 0.63 -21.45 30.65
C ILE A 341 1.87 -22.03 29.97
N ASN A 342 2.55 -23.00 30.60
CA ASN A 342 3.74 -23.63 30.01
C ASN A 342 3.41 -24.38 28.72
N ASN A 343 2.26 -25.07 28.68
CA ASN A 343 1.81 -25.76 27.46
C ASN A 343 1.44 -24.77 26.36
N LEU A 344 0.74 -23.67 26.69
CA LEU A 344 0.42 -22.60 25.74
C LEU A 344 1.70 -22.00 25.14
N ALA A 345 2.72 -21.70 25.95
CA ALA A 345 3.97 -21.17 25.45
C ALA A 345 4.68 -22.07 24.39
N GLY A 346 4.35 -23.36 24.35
CA GLY A 346 4.86 -24.32 23.36
C GLY A 346 3.97 -24.54 22.13
N VAL A 347 2.78 -23.95 22.06
CA VAL A 347 1.84 -24.15 20.93
C VAL A 347 2.31 -23.33 19.71
N PRO A 348 2.35 -23.93 18.49
CA PRO A 348 2.68 -23.20 17.27
C PRO A 348 1.70 -22.05 16.97
N SER A 349 2.21 -20.92 16.46
CA SER A 349 1.40 -19.73 16.16
C SER A 349 0.24 -19.97 15.19
N ILE A 350 0.39 -20.90 14.24
CA ILE A 350 -0.69 -21.26 13.29
C ILE A 350 -1.91 -21.83 14.00
N VAL A 351 -1.70 -22.56 15.11
CA VAL A 351 -2.78 -23.14 15.91
C VAL A 351 -3.52 -22.02 16.65
N TYR A 352 -2.81 -21.03 17.17
CA TYR A 352 -3.42 -19.84 17.77
C TYR A 352 -4.27 -19.06 16.76
N GLY A 353 -3.78 -18.87 15.53
CA GLY A 353 -4.55 -18.23 14.47
C GLY A 353 -5.83 -18.98 14.12
N ALA A 354 -5.74 -20.31 13.93
CA ALA A 354 -6.91 -21.13 13.62
C ALA A 354 -7.91 -21.21 14.78
N PHE A 355 -7.42 -21.37 16.01
CA PHE A 355 -8.24 -21.32 17.22
C PHE A 355 -8.92 -19.96 17.37
N GLY A 356 -8.17 -18.87 17.15
CA GLY A 356 -8.66 -17.51 17.22
C GLY A 356 -9.83 -17.26 16.27
N LEU A 357 -9.70 -17.66 15.02
CA LEU A 357 -10.79 -17.58 14.05
C LEU A 357 -12.02 -18.39 14.51
N GLY A 358 -11.83 -19.64 14.92
CA GLY A 358 -12.91 -20.51 15.35
C GLY A 358 -13.61 -20.04 16.63
N PHE A 359 -12.85 -19.66 17.65
CA PHE A 359 -13.36 -19.27 18.95
C PHE A 359 -13.88 -17.83 18.97
N PHE A 360 -13.10 -16.86 18.49
CA PHE A 360 -13.49 -15.45 18.58
C PHE A 360 -14.43 -15.02 17.47
N CYS A 361 -14.18 -15.41 16.21
CA CYS A 361 -15.06 -14.98 15.11
C CYS A 361 -16.32 -15.86 15.09
N TYR A 362 -16.18 -17.17 14.86
CA TYR A 362 -17.35 -18.03 14.65
C TYR A 362 -18.09 -18.37 15.94
N GLY A 363 -17.36 -18.62 17.03
CA GLY A 363 -17.93 -18.86 18.34
C GLY A 363 -18.51 -17.57 18.94
N LEU A 364 -17.67 -16.78 19.59
CA LEU A 364 -18.09 -15.60 20.34
C LEU A 364 -18.76 -14.54 19.45
N GLY A 365 -18.13 -14.19 18.33
CA GLY A 365 -18.63 -13.18 17.42
C GLY A 365 -19.96 -13.55 16.75
N GLY A 366 -20.08 -14.80 16.28
CA GLY A 366 -21.34 -15.34 15.77
C GLY A 366 -22.45 -15.32 16.81
N ASN A 367 -22.17 -15.71 18.06
CA ASN A 367 -23.16 -15.65 19.14
C ASN A 367 -23.54 -14.20 19.50
N ILE A 368 -22.58 -13.26 19.50
CA ILE A 368 -22.87 -11.83 19.71
C ILE A 368 -23.77 -11.32 18.59
N ASP A 369 -23.51 -11.69 17.34
CA ASP A 369 -24.33 -11.29 16.20
C ASP A 369 -25.74 -11.88 16.29
N ASP A 370 -25.85 -13.14 16.69
CA ASP A 370 -27.13 -13.80 16.91
C ASP A 370 -27.93 -13.21 18.08
N ILE A 371 -27.31 -12.52 19.03
CA ILE A 371 -28.05 -11.92 20.16
C ILE A 371 -28.36 -10.45 19.88
N PHE A 372 -27.36 -9.69 19.41
CA PHE A 372 -27.43 -8.23 19.33
C PHE A 372 -27.54 -7.68 17.89
N PHE A 373 -27.19 -8.47 16.87
CA PHE A 373 -27.14 -8.02 15.47
C PHE A 373 -27.96 -8.89 14.50
N ARG A 374 -29.00 -9.59 14.99
CA ARG A 374 -29.90 -10.41 14.14
C ARG A 374 -30.45 -9.65 12.95
N ALA A 375 -30.79 -8.37 13.13
CA ALA A 375 -31.29 -7.53 12.05
C ALA A 375 -30.26 -7.39 10.90
N SER A 376 -28.95 -7.31 11.20
CA SER A 376 -27.87 -7.25 10.19
C SER A 376 -27.71 -8.58 9.45
N LEU A 377 -27.82 -9.70 10.17
CA LEU A 377 -27.77 -11.03 9.57
C LEU A 377 -28.94 -11.26 8.60
N VAL A 378 -30.15 -10.84 8.99
CA VAL A 378 -31.36 -11.01 8.16
C VAL A 378 -31.41 -10.03 6.99
N ALA A 379 -31.00 -8.78 7.18
CA ALA A 379 -31.09 -7.75 6.16
C ALA A 379 -29.97 -7.87 5.10
N ASP A 380 -28.73 -8.03 5.55
CA ASP A 380 -27.55 -7.91 4.69
C ASP A 380 -26.77 -9.23 4.54
N ASN A 381 -27.12 -10.28 5.30
CA ASN A 381 -26.34 -11.52 5.42
C ASN A 381 -24.87 -11.24 5.77
N GLN A 382 -24.64 -10.19 6.56
CA GLN A 382 -23.31 -9.75 6.99
C GLN A 382 -23.21 -9.80 8.52
N PRO A 383 -22.34 -10.68 9.07
CA PRO A 383 -21.99 -10.66 10.49
C PRO A 383 -21.22 -9.37 10.83
N THR A 384 -21.38 -8.89 12.06
CA THR A 384 -20.65 -7.71 12.57
C THR A 384 -19.42 -8.16 13.36
N PHE A 385 -19.61 -9.09 14.29
CA PHE A 385 -18.56 -9.69 15.08
C PHE A 385 -18.16 -11.08 14.58
N GLY A 386 -18.99 -11.75 13.79
CA GLY A 386 -18.70 -13.05 13.18
C GLY A 386 -17.64 -13.03 12.07
N THR A 387 -17.08 -11.87 11.74
CA THR A 387 -16.04 -11.69 10.72
C THR A 387 -14.68 -11.39 11.35
N GLY A 388 -13.61 -11.80 10.68
CA GLY A 388 -12.25 -11.38 11.04
C GLY A 388 -12.13 -9.85 11.03
N GLY A 389 -11.48 -9.29 12.03
CA GLY A 389 -11.33 -7.85 12.19
C GLY A 389 -10.23 -7.49 13.18
N LEU A 390 -9.91 -6.20 13.24
CA LEU A 390 -8.79 -5.67 14.05
C LEU A 390 -8.92 -6.06 15.54
N LEU A 391 -10.15 -6.06 16.07
CA LEU A 391 -10.44 -6.43 17.46
C LEU A 391 -10.07 -7.90 17.73
N TRP A 392 -10.56 -8.83 16.90
CA TRP A 392 -10.26 -10.25 17.09
C TRP A 392 -8.81 -10.57 16.84
N ALA A 393 -8.22 -9.99 15.79
CA ALA A 393 -6.80 -10.16 15.50
C ALA A 393 -5.91 -9.68 16.65
N ALA A 394 -6.30 -8.60 17.35
CA ALA A 394 -5.52 -8.10 18.49
C ALA A 394 -5.68 -8.93 19.79
N LEU A 395 -6.69 -9.81 19.86
CA LEU A 395 -6.97 -10.67 21.02
C LEU A 395 -6.42 -12.10 20.85
N THR A 396 -6.05 -12.47 19.63
CA THR A 396 -5.34 -13.73 19.30
C THR A 396 -3.85 -13.56 19.43
#